data_AF-A0A4V0HZ26-F1
#
_entry.id   AF-A0A4V0HZ26-F1
#
_cell.length_a   1.000
_cell.length_b   1.000
_cell.length_c   1.000
_cell.angle_alpha   90.00
_cell.angle_beta   90.00
_cell.angle_gamma   90.00
#
_symmetry.space_group_name_H-M   'P 1'
#
loop_
_entity.id
_entity.type
_entity.pdbx_description
1 polymer ?
#
loop_
_entity_poly.entity_id
_entity_poly.type
_entity_poly.pdbx_seq_one_letter_code
_entity_poly.pdbx_strand_id
1 'polypeptide(L)'
;MATFYLLPPRACLEQALSDALGRLLPGLPLPAETWDAVTDRVGAAASWPADVFLVPRDDLPDGEPVGEALGAAFGAEPGDRVVEVSLARGPAAARSWVLGPADVSGLSVSR
;
A
#
# COMPACT_ATOMS: atom_id res chain seq x y z
N MET A 1 4.16 15.30 8.57
CA MET A 1 4.81 13.97 8.55
C MET A 1 3.72 12.96 8.29
N ALA A 2 3.59 12.58 7.04
CA ALA A 2 2.64 11.59 6.55
C ALA A 2 3.17 10.16 6.69
N THR A 3 2.25 9.19 6.73
CA THR A 3 2.53 7.77 6.67
C THR A 3 1.84 7.17 5.45
N PHE A 4 2.63 6.72 4.49
CA PHE A 4 2.17 6.04 3.28
C PHE A 4 2.24 4.54 3.47
N TYR A 5 1.09 3.87 3.50
CA TYR A 5 0.99 2.42 3.45
C TYR A 5 0.93 1.97 2.00
N LEU A 6 2.02 1.37 1.54
CA LEU A 6 2.06 0.72 0.25
C LEU A 6 1.46 -0.66 0.38
N LEU A 7 0.34 -0.83 -0.29
CA LEU A 7 -0.39 -2.08 -0.31
C LEU A 7 0.04 -2.90 -1.53
N PRO A 8 0.03 -4.24 -1.45
CA PRO A 8 0.16 -5.09 -2.63
C PRO A 8 -0.89 -4.72 -3.70
N PRO A 9 -0.70 -5.19 -4.95
CA PRO A 9 -1.73 -5.09 -5.98
C PRO A 9 -3.11 -5.54 -5.45
N ARG A 10 -4.16 -4.84 -5.85
CA ARG A 10 -5.54 -5.09 -5.39
C ARG A 10 -5.94 -6.55 -5.64
N ALA A 11 -5.60 -7.08 -6.80
CA ALA A 11 -5.83 -8.49 -7.14
C ALA A 11 -5.15 -9.47 -6.16
N CYS A 12 -3.96 -9.13 -5.65
CA CYS A 12 -3.28 -9.95 -4.66
C CYS A 12 -3.99 -9.88 -3.29
N LEU A 13 -4.47 -8.70 -2.89
CA LEU A 13 -5.24 -8.53 -1.67
C LEU A 13 -6.60 -9.23 -1.73
N GLU A 14 -7.30 -9.12 -2.85
CA GLU A 14 -8.53 -9.85 -3.16
C GLU A 14 -8.34 -11.36 -3.00
N GLN A 15 -7.27 -11.90 -3.59
CA GLN A 15 -6.94 -13.32 -3.48
C GLN A 15 -6.62 -13.70 -2.03
N ALA A 16 -5.81 -12.91 -1.32
CA ALA A 16 -5.43 -13.19 0.05
C ALA A 16 -6.64 -13.16 1.01
N LEU A 17 -7.55 -12.21 0.81
CA LEU A 17 -8.79 -12.09 1.57
C LEU A 17 -9.72 -13.28 1.28
N SER A 18 -9.85 -13.66 0.01
CA SER A 18 -10.63 -14.82 -0.41
C SER A 18 -10.11 -16.11 0.21
N ASP A 19 -8.79 -16.31 0.19
CA ASP A 19 -8.13 -17.46 0.82
C ASP A 19 -8.32 -17.48 2.34
N ALA A 20 -8.23 -16.32 2.99
CA ALA A 20 -8.42 -16.21 4.44
C ALA A 20 -9.86 -16.52 4.84
N LEU A 21 -10.83 -15.95 4.13
CA LEU A 21 -12.25 -16.19 4.36
C LEU A 21 -12.62 -17.65 4.04
N GLY A 22 -12.09 -18.24 2.98
CA GLY A 22 -12.31 -19.65 2.65
C GLY A 22 -11.81 -20.60 3.76
N ARG A 23 -10.75 -20.21 4.48
CA ARG A 23 -10.27 -20.96 5.66
C ARG A 23 -11.13 -20.76 6.90
N LEU A 24 -11.65 -19.55 7.11
CA LEU A 24 -12.47 -19.21 8.28
C LEU A 24 -13.92 -19.69 8.14
N LEU A 25 -14.46 -19.67 6.93
CA LEU A 25 -15.85 -19.97 6.59
C LEU A 25 -15.92 -21.00 5.45
N PRO A 26 -15.50 -22.25 5.69
CA PRO A 26 -15.54 -23.27 4.66
C PRO A 26 -16.98 -23.52 4.18
N GLY A 27 -17.20 -23.46 2.88
CA GLY A 27 -18.50 -23.75 2.26
C GLY A 27 -19.42 -22.54 2.03
N LEU A 28 -19.00 -21.33 2.41
CA LEU A 28 -19.72 -20.11 2.03
C LEU A 28 -19.22 -19.59 0.67
N PRO A 29 -20.11 -19.29 -0.30
CA PRO A 29 -19.72 -18.57 -1.51
C PRO A 29 -19.40 -17.12 -1.14
N LEU A 30 -18.16 -16.70 -1.37
CA LEU A 30 -17.77 -15.31 -1.21
C LEU A 30 -18.28 -14.49 -2.40
N PRO A 31 -18.96 -13.35 -2.16
CA PRO A 31 -19.29 -12.41 -3.23
C PRO A 31 -18.02 -11.91 -3.92
N ALA A 32 -18.04 -11.80 -5.25
CA ALA A 32 -16.93 -11.21 -6.01
C ALA A 32 -16.61 -9.77 -5.54
N GLU A 33 -17.64 -9.04 -5.09
CA GLU A 33 -17.60 -7.67 -4.59
C GLU A 33 -17.05 -7.54 -3.15
N THR A 34 -16.59 -8.63 -2.52
CA THR A 34 -16.20 -8.62 -1.09
C THR A 34 -15.07 -7.63 -0.83
N TRP A 35 -14.11 -7.54 -1.76
CA TRP A 35 -13.00 -6.61 -1.65
C TRP A 35 -13.44 -5.15 -1.73
N ASP A 36 -14.32 -4.81 -2.68
CA ASP A 36 -14.84 -3.45 -2.80
C ASP A 36 -15.58 -3.04 -1.52
N ALA A 37 -16.43 -3.93 -0.97
CA ALA A 37 -17.13 -3.67 0.28
C ALA A 37 -16.19 -3.48 1.49
N VAL A 38 -15.08 -4.23 1.54
CA VAL A 38 -14.05 -4.07 2.58
C VAL A 38 -13.30 -2.75 2.40
N THR A 39 -12.90 -2.42 1.17
CA THR A 39 -12.12 -1.21 0.87
C THR A 39 -12.95 0.05 1.14
N ASP A 40 -14.22 0.05 0.73
CA ASP A 40 -15.17 1.13 1.02
C ASP A 40 -15.36 1.32 2.54
N ARG A 41 -15.51 0.21 3.29
CA ARG A 41 -15.60 0.27 4.76
C ARG A 41 -14.32 0.74 5.44
N VAL A 42 -13.15 0.36 4.93
CA VAL A 42 -11.85 0.78 5.47
C VAL A 42 -11.60 2.27 5.18
N GLY A 43 -11.97 2.74 3.99
CA GLY A 43 -11.91 4.16 3.61
C GLY A 43 -12.91 5.03 4.36
N ALA A 44 -14.12 4.53 4.62
CA ALA A 44 -15.15 5.22 5.39
C ALA A 44 -14.91 5.20 6.91
N ALA A 45 -13.97 4.38 7.41
CA ALA A 45 -13.59 4.35 8.81
C ALA A 45 -12.83 5.63 9.19
N ALA A 46 -13.57 6.70 9.45
CA ALA A 46 -13.12 8.09 9.64
C ALA A 46 -12.27 8.37 10.91
N SER A 47 -11.39 7.46 11.33
CA SER A 47 -10.47 7.66 12.46
C SER A 47 -9.02 7.39 12.13
N TRP A 48 -8.67 7.31 10.84
CA TRP A 48 -7.28 7.42 10.46
C TRP A 48 -6.76 8.80 10.86
N PRO A 49 -5.53 8.91 11.40
CA PRO A 49 -4.87 10.20 11.49
C PRO A 49 -4.89 10.87 10.12
N ALA A 50 -5.12 12.19 10.07
CA ALA A 50 -5.25 12.95 8.83
C ALA A 50 -4.04 12.83 7.87
N ASP A 51 -2.95 12.26 8.37
CA ASP A 51 -1.67 12.09 7.70
C ASP A 51 -1.41 10.64 7.26
N VAL A 52 -2.43 9.77 7.14
CA VAL A 52 -2.24 8.39 6.68
C VAL A 52 -2.87 8.16 5.30
N PHE A 53 -2.06 7.61 4.39
CA PHE A 53 -2.43 7.34 3.01
C PHE A 53 -2.27 5.86 2.70
N LEU A 54 -3.28 5.24 2.10
CA LEU A 54 -3.24 3.86 1.62
C LEU A 54 -3.05 3.89 0.11
N VAL A 55 -1.91 3.39 -0.38
CA VAL A 55 -1.52 3.44 -1.79
C VAL A 55 -1.33 2.01 -2.31
N PRO A 56 -2.29 1.44 -3.04
CA PRO A 56 -2.10 0.22 -3.81
C PRO A 56 -0.92 0.33 -4.77
N ARG A 57 -0.14 -0.74 -4.92
CA ARG A 57 0.99 -0.76 -5.87
C ARG A 57 0.55 -0.51 -7.31
N ASP A 58 -0.68 -0.89 -7.67
CA ASP A 58 -1.27 -0.64 -8.99
C ASP A 58 -1.46 0.85 -9.31
N ASP A 59 -1.54 1.70 -8.28
CA ASP A 59 -1.68 3.15 -8.44
C ASP A 59 -0.31 3.85 -8.62
N LEU A 60 0.79 3.09 -8.57
CA LEU A 60 2.14 3.60 -8.81
C LEU A 60 2.73 3.03 -10.10
N PRO A 61 3.48 3.84 -10.88
CA PRO A 61 4.15 3.35 -12.06
C PRO A 61 5.12 2.20 -11.77
N ASP A 62 5.11 1.22 -12.66
CA ASP A 62 6.06 0.11 -12.64
C ASP A 62 7.46 0.59 -13.04
N GLY A 63 8.47 0.21 -12.24
CA GLY A 63 9.88 0.48 -12.54
C GLY A 63 10.43 1.80 -12.00
N GLU A 64 9.59 2.67 -11.45
CA GLU A 64 10.04 3.91 -10.79
C GLU A 64 10.31 3.67 -9.29
N PRO A 65 11.36 4.26 -8.71
CA PRO A 65 11.58 4.19 -7.26
C PRO A 65 10.37 4.76 -6.52
N VAL A 66 9.95 3.99 -5.51
CA VAL A 66 8.72 4.23 -4.74
C VAL A 66 8.63 5.65 -4.18
N GLY A 67 9.75 6.22 -3.72
CA GLY A 67 9.78 7.57 -3.17
C GLY A 67 9.44 8.65 -4.21
N GLU A 68 9.94 8.51 -5.44
CA GLU A 68 9.67 9.47 -6.53
C GLU A 68 8.21 9.37 -6.97
N ALA A 69 7.71 8.14 -7.12
CA ALA A 69 6.33 7.90 -7.49
C ALA A 69 5.33 8.44 -6.43
N LEU A 70 5.65 8.28 -5.14
CA LEU A 70 4.86 8.86 -4.05
C LEU A 70 4.96 10.39 -4.01
N GLY A 71 6.15 10.96 -4.23
CA GLY A 71 6.34 12.40 -4.33
C GLY A 71 5.54 13.02 -5.48
N ALA A 72 5.61 12.41 -6.67
CA ALA A 72 4.97 12.90 -7.87
C ALA A 72 3.43 12.75 -7.87
N ALA A 73 2.91 11.60 -7.40
CA ALA A 73 1.48 11.31 -7.44
C ALA A 73 0.72 11.73 -6.17
N PHE A 74 1.39 11.73 -5.01
CA PHE A 74 0.75 11.93 -3.70
C PHE A 74 1.36 13.08 -2.88
N GLY A 75 2.39 13.77 -3.39
CA GLY A 75 3.02 14.91 -2.70
C GLY A 75 3.83 14.53 -1.46
N ALA A 76 4.35 13.30 -1.41
CA ALA A 76 5.18 12.84 -0.30
C ALA A 76 6.48 13.66 -0.19
N GLU A 77 6.84 14.05 1.03
CA GLU A 77 8.02 14.86 1.34
C GLU A 77 9.14 14.05 2.02
N PRO A 78 10.41 14.49 1.92
CA PRO A 78 11.48 13.92 2.73
C PRO A 78 11.14 13.99 4.23
N GLY A 79 11.27 12.86 4.92
CA GLY A 79 10.86 12.73 6.33
C GLY A 79 9.51 12.05 6.54
N ASP A 80 8.74 11.81 5.49
CA ASP A 80 7.52 11.01 5.57
C ASP A 80 7.83 9.52 5.74
N ARG A 81 6.95 8.81 6.44
CA ARG A 81 7.09 7.38 6.69
C ARG A 81 6.45 6.59 5.57
N VAL A 82 7.13 5.57 5.09
CA VAL A 82 6.59 4.60 4.14
C VAL A 82 6.56 3.23 4.79
N VAL A 83 5.41 2.56 4.72
CA VAL A 83 5.19 1.20 5.21
C VAL A 83 4.76 0.33 4.04
N GLU A 84 5.70 -0.46 3.53
CA GLU A 84 5.45 -1.44 2.48
C GLU A 84 4.91 -2.72 3.08
N VAL A 85 3.66 -3.04 2.72
CA VAL A 85 2.95 -4.23 3.16
C VAL A 85 3.10 -5.29 2.08
N SER A 86 3.50 -6.49 2.50
CA SER A 86 3.62 -7.66 1.65
C SER A 86 2.70 -8.76 2.15
N LEU A 87 2.23 -9.62 1.24
CA LEU A 87 1.45 -10.82 1.61
C LEU A 87 2.31 -11.94 2.21
N ALA A 88 3.62 -11.75 2.29
CA ALA A 88 4.54 -12.67 2.94
C ALA A 88 4.19 -12.84 4.43
N ARG A 89 4.38 -14.04 4.99
CA ARG A 89 4.21 -14.27 6.43
C ARG A 89 5.51 -13.97 7.18
N GLY A 90 5.39 -13.41 8.38
CA GLY A 90 6.50 -13.19 9.31
C GLY A 90 7.12 -11.78 9.19
N PRO A 91 8.38 -11.58 9.59
CA PRO A 91 9.01 -10.24 9.65
C PRO A 91 9.16 -9.56 8.27
N ALA A 92 8.93 -10.28 7.17
CA ALA A 92 8.85 -9.73 5.82
C ALA A 92 7.44 -9.26 5.41
N ALA A 93 6.44 -9.39 6.28
CA ALA A 93 5.05 -8.98 6.00
C ALA A 93 4.89 -7.46 5.92
N ALA A 94 5.75 -6.71 6.60
CA ALA A 94 5.77 -5.26 6.52
C ALA A 94 7.20 -4.74 6.67
N ARG A 95 7.60 -3.85 5.76
CA ARG A 95 8.86 -3.12 5.82
C ARG A 95 8.57 -1.64 5.95
N SER A 96 9.09 -1.00 6.99
CA SER A 96 8.94 0.45 7.20
C SER A 96 10.26 1.19 7.00
N TRP A 97 10.20 2.34 6.34
CA TRP A 97 11.34 3.23 6.14
C TRP A 97 10.87 4.69 6.10
N VAL A 98 11.81 5.63 6.08
CA VAL A 98 11.53 7.08 6.00
C VAL A 98 12.04 7.57 4.66
N LEU A 99 11.23 8.34 3.94
CA LEU A 99 11.59 8.98 2.68
C LEU A 99 12.85 9.84 2.85
N GLY A 100 13.92 9.46 2.16
CA GLY A 100 15.16 10.23 2.13
C GLY A 100 15.09 11.35 1.08
N PRO A 101 15.90 12.42 1.22
CA PRO A 101 15.98 13.49 0.22
C PRO A 101 16.47 13.02 -1.15
N ALA A 102 17.21 11.90 -1.21
CA ALA A 102 17.66 11.28 -2.45
C ALA A 102 16.55 10.47 -3.15
N ASP A 103 15.55 9.99 -2.41
CA ASP A 103 14.41 9.24 -2.96
C ASP A 103 13.40 10.15 -3.67
N VAL A 104 13.57 11.48 -3.57
CA VAL A 104 12.74 12.50 -4.24
C VAL A 104 13.55 13.27 -5.30
N SER A 105 14.79 12.88 -5.56
CA SER A 105 15.74 13.64 -6.40
C SER A 105 16.68 12.76 -7.25
N GLY A 106 16.27 11.54 -7.59
CA GLY A 106 17.14 10.53 -8.21
C GLY A 106 17.44 10.66 -9.70
N LEU A 107 17.52 11.88 -10.27
CA LEU A 107 18.32 12.12 -11.48
C LEU A 107 19.25 13.32 -11.29
N SER A 108 20.40 13.04 -10.68
CA SER A 108 21.67 13.72 -10.97
C SER A 108 22.76 12.78 -10.49
N VAL A 109 23.59 12.15 -11.34
CA VAL A 109 24.47 12.68 -12.41
C VAL A 109 24.92 11.45 -13.22
N SER A 110 24.61 11.33 -14.52
CA SER A 110 25.44 11.71 -15.67
C SER A 110 26.91 11.27 -15.69
N ARG A 111 27.21 10.45 -16.71
CA ARG A 111 28.44 10.38 -17.54
C ARG A 111 29.41 9.23 -17.29
#